data_AF-A0A0C2BNH7-F1
#
_entry.id   AF-A0A0C2BNH7-F1
#
_cell.length_a   1.000
_cell.length_b   1.000
_cell.length_c   1.000
_cell.angle_alpha   90.00
_cell.angle_beta   90.00
_cell.angle_gamma   90.00
#
_symmetry.space_group_name_H-M   'P 1'
#
loop_
_entity.id
_entity.type
_entity.pdbx_description
1 polymer ?
#
loop_
_entity_poly.entity_id
_entity_poly.type
_entity_poly.pdbx_seq_one_letter_code
_entity_poly.pdbx_strand_id
1 'polypeptide(L)'
;IPIEVHDLDRLFALHKKTFGFSHSANKLRTHNRERFINAWSDRSRPLITVSNHRCNIDDPLMWTFITTKEMWKNIDRHRYTLAAHNICFSKQWHTTFFALGRCVPCVRGRGVYQQGMDFCVEKLNENGWVHMFPEGRVTEDPLR
;
A
#
# COMPACT_ATOMS: atom_id res chain seq x y z
N ILE A 1 2.73 21.90 -7.43
CA ILE A 1 2.08 21.35 -6.22
C ILE A 1 3.20 20.70 -5.40
N PRO A 2 3.41 21.06 -4.13
CA PRO A 2 4.41 20.41 -3.29
C PRO A 2 3.98 18.96 -3.01
N ILE A 3 4.78 17.99 -3.44
CA ILE A 3 4.56 16.57 -3.18
C ILE A 3 5.34 16.24 -1.90
N GLU A 4 4.65 16.12 -0.78
CA GLU A 4 5.26 15.64 0.47
C GLU A 4 5.45 14.12 0.38
N VAL A 5 6.64 13.70 -0.07
CA VAL A 5 7.07 12.30 -0.01
C VAL A 5 7.44 11.98 1.43
N HIS A 6 6.50 11.36 2.16
CA HIS A 6 6.81 10.82 3.48
C HIS A 6 7.50 9.47 3.34
N ASP A 7 8.80 9.49 3.59
CA ASP A 7 9.64 8.31 3.75
C ASP A 7 9.13 7.45 4.93
N LEU A 8 8.79 6.20 4.63
CA LEU A 8 8.26 5.21 5.58
C LEU A 8 9.33 4.18 6.02
N ASP A 9 10.61 4.39 5.70
CA ASP A 9 11.72 3.44 5.99
C ASP A 9 11.91 3.10 7.48
N ARG A 10 11.22 3.80 8.39
CA ARG A 10 11.28 3.54 9.84
C ARG A 10 9.90 3.60 10.49
N LEU A 11 9.19 2.46 10.53
CA LEU A 11 8.00 2.27 11.37
C LEU A 11 8.14 1.05 12.34
N PHE A 12 8.61 1.25 13.60
CA PHE A 12 8.71 0.28 14.72
C PHE A 12 8.25 0.59 16.24
N ALA A 13 6.99 0.93 16.65
CA ALA A 13 6.11 0.22 17.67
C ALA A 13 4.60 0.68 17.91
N LEU A 14 3.61 -0.27 17.83
CA LEU A 14 2.35 -0.45 18.65
C LEU A 14 1.00 0.32 18.42
N HIS A 15 -0.09 -0.42 18.15
CA HIS A 15 -1.40 -0.33 18.86
C HIS A 15 -2.13 -1.69 18.84
N LYS A 16 -3.04 -1.98 19.80
CA LYS A 16 -3.72 -3.29 19.95
C LYS A 16 -5.08 -3.32 19.22
N LYS A 17 -5.48 -4.53 18.78
CA LYS A 17 -6.72 -4.90 18.04
C LYS A 17 -6.76 -4.52 16.55
N THR A 18 -6.40 -5.49 15.72
CA THR A 18 -6.64 -5.49 14.25
C THR A 18 -7.19 -6.84 13.80
N PHE A 19 -7.90 -6.84 12.67
CA PHE A 19 -8.74 -7.91 12.16
C PHE A 19 -7.95 -9.15 11.67
N GLY A 20 -8.46 -10.36 11.95
CA GLY A 20 -8.27 -11.56 11.12
C GLY A 20 -6.92 -12.28 11.08
N PHE A 21 -5.80 -11.69 11.48
CA PHE A 21 -4.51 -12.38 11.46
C PHE A 21 -4.27 -13.26 12.71
N SER A 22 -3.92 -14.53 12.47
CA SER A 22 -3.59 -15.51 13.53
C SER A 22 -2.41 -15.05 14.39
N HIS A 23 -2.41 -15.44 15.67
CA HIS A 23 -1.45 -15.02 16.71
C HIS A 23 -0.04 -15.65 16.57
N SER A 24 0.46 -15.86 15.35
CA SER A 24 1.66 -16.66 15.08
C SER A 24 2.97 -15.87 15.05
N ALA A 25 3.73 -16.01 16.14
CA ALA A 25 5.19 -15.82 16.29
C ALA A 25 5.85 -14.46 15.97
N ASN A 26 5.23 -13.57 15.20
CA ASN A 26 5.89 -12.36 14.69
C ASN A 26 5.54 -11.09 15.48
N LYS A 27 6.55 -10.33 15.89
CA LYS A 27 6.40 -9.07 16.62
C LYS A 27 6.48 -7.88 15.67
N LEU A 28 5.35 -7.50 15.08
CA LEU A 28 5.22 -6.22 14.36
C LEU A 28 5.59 -5.06 15.28
N ARG A 29 6.22 -4.05 14.69
CA ARG A 29 6.38 -2.73 15.28
C ARG A 29 5.92 -1.67 14.23
N THR A 30 5.55 -0.44 14.66
CA THR A 30 5.08 0.73 13.85
C THR A 30 5.44 2.10 14.50
N HIS A 31 6.46 2.87 14.05
CA HIS A 31 6.92 4.18 14.60
C HIS A 31 6.12 5.27 13.89
N ASN A 32 6.12 6.51 14.38
CA ASN A 32 5.56 7.66 13.64
C ASN A 32 4.13 7.46 13.12
N ARG A 33 3.39 6.50 13.72
CA ARG A 33 2.07 6.04 13.27
C ARG A 33 1.09 7.19 13.14
N GLU A 34 1.15 8.13 14.06
CA GLU A 34 0.35 9.34 14.07
C GLU A 34 0.56 10.20 12.82
N ARG A 35 1.80 10.34 12.32
CA ARG A 35 2.06 11.08 11.07
C ARG A 35 1.35 10.45 9.89
N PHE A 36 1.42 9.12 9.77
CA PHE A 36 0.69 8.37 8.75
C PHE A 36 -0.83 8.54 8.90
N ILE A 37 -1.39 8.38 10.10
CA ILE A 37 -2.83 8.50 10.35
C ILE A 37 -3.32 9.94 10.06
N ASN A 38 -2.53 10.96 10.39
CA ASN A 38 -2.85 12.36 10.11
C ASN A 38 -2.83 12.63 8.59
N ALA A 39 -1.80 12.18 7.87
CA ALA A 39 -1.73 12.31 6.41
C ALA A 39 -2.85 11.54 5.68
N TRP A 40 -3.21 10.34 6.17
CA TRP A 40 -4.32 9.56 5.63
C TRP A 40 -5.70 10.16 5.95
N SER A 41 -5.82 10.83 7.10
CA SER A 41 -7.05 11.55 7.49
C SER A 41 -7.21 12.89 6.76
N ASP A 42 -6.12 13.56 6.35
CA ASP A 42 -6.17 14.81 5.57
C ASP A 42 -6.67 14.55 4.15
N ARG A 43 -7.95 14.91 3.90
CA ARG A 43 -8.62 14.81 2.59
C ARG A 43 -8.34 15.99 1.65
N SER A 44 -7.60 17.01 2.07
CA SER A 44 -7.36 18.22 1.26
C SER A 44 -6.32 18.04 0.16
N ARG A 45 -5.47 17.00 0.27
CA ARG A 45 -4.36 16.67 -0.65
C ARG A 45 -4.33 15.16 -0.92
N PRO A 46 -3.72 14.66 -2.01
CA PRO A 46 -3.47 13.24 -2.21
C PRO A 46 -2.46 12.66 -1.20
N LEU A 47 -2.52 11.34 -1.00
CA LEU A 47 -1.50 10.60 -0.25
C LEU A 47 -0.74 9.64 -1.19
N ILE A 48 0.59 9.73 -1.19
CA ILE A 48 1.48 8.75 -1.80
C ILE A 48 2.28 8.09 -0.68
N THR A 49 2.29 6.75 -0.63
CA THR A 49 3.15 5.98 0.28
C THR A 49 4.12 5.12 -0.50
N VAL A 50 5.38 5.16 -0.12
CA VAL A 50 6.47 4.41 -0.75
C VAL A 50 7.09 3.48 0.29
N SER A 51 7.42 2.25 -0.09
CA SER A 51 8.29 1.40 0.72
C SER A 51 9.11 0.44 -0.13
N ASN A 52 10.13 -0.14 0.49
CA ASN A 52 10.79 -1.34 0.01
C ASN A 52 9.81 -2.54 -0.05
N HIS A 53 10.16 -3.58 -0.80
CA HIS A 53 9.35 -4.78 -1.01
C HIS A 53 10.15 -6.05 -0.68
N ARG A 54 9.89 -6.64 0.49
CA ARG A 54 10.57 -7.83 1.01
C ARG A 54 9.80 -9.11 0.82
N CYS A 55 8.47 -9.05 0.67
CA CYS A 55 7.66 -10.23 0.50
C CYS A 55 6.26 -9.93 -0.05
N ASN A 56 5.62 -10.94 -0.64
CA ASN A 56 4.26 -10.81 -1.18
C ASN A 56 3.19 -10.46 -0.11
N ILE A 57 3.51 -10.53 1.18
CA ILE A 57 2.62 -10.16 2.28
C ILE A 57 2.79 -8.71 2.74
N ASP A 58 3.71 -7.91 2.20
CA ASP A 58 3.91 -6.49 2.60
C ASP A 58 2.62 -5.65 2.45
N ASP A 59 1.92 -5.81 1.31
CA ASP A 59 0.71 -5.05 0.98
C ASP A 59 -0.51 -5.32 1.89
N PRO A 60 -0.82 -6.57 2.31
CA PRO A 60 -1.79 -6.82 3.38
C PRO A 60 -1.21 -6.60 4.79
N LEU A 61 0.11 -6.75 5.00
CA LEU A 61 0.75 -6.52 6.31
C LEU A 61 0.59 -5.06 6.75
N MET A 62 0.59 -4.08 5.84
CA MET A 62 0.34 -2.68 6.17
C MET A 62 -1.06 -2.44 6.80
N TRP A 63 -2.02 -3.35 6.65
CA TRP A 63 -3.32 -3.23 7.32
C TRP A 63 -3.22 -3.48 8.82
N THR A 64 -2.23 -4.27 9.26
CA THR A 64 -2.15 -4.75 10.65
C THR A 64 -1.93 -3.65 11.68
N PHE A 65 -1.35 -2.51 11.29
CA PHE A 65 -1.18 -1.35 12.17
C PHE A 65 -2.37 -0.37 12.16
N ILE A 66 -3.36 -0.59 11.30
CA ILE A 66 -4.58 0.22 11.19
C ILE A 66 -5.67 -0.43 12.05
N THR A 67 -6.26 0.31 13.00
CA THR A 67 -7.38 -0.23 13.79
C THR A 67 -8.63 -0.35 12.93
N THR A 68 -9.55 -1.24 13.28
CA THR A 68 -10.85 -1.34 12.60
C THR A 68 -11.58 0.00 12.54
N LYS A 69 -11.54 0.82 13.59
CA LYS A 69 -12.20 2.14 13.60
C LYS A 69 -11.63 3.10 12.55
N GLU A 70 -10.30 3.14 12.39
CA GLU A 70 -9.66 3.96 11.35
C GLU A 70 -9.91 3.40 9.95
N MET A 71 -9.92 2.07 9.78
CA MET A 71 -10.25 1.42 8.53
C MET A 71 -11.69 1.75 8.09
N TRP A 72 -12.68 1.58 8.98
CA TRP A 72 -14.08 1.94 8.69
C TRP A 72 -14.27 3.44 8.40
N LYS A 73 -13.57 4.32 9.14
CA LYS A 73 -13.62 5.77 8.91
C LYS A 73 -13.05 6.20 7.54
N ASN A 74 -12.12 5.41 6.97
CA ASN A 74 -11.37 5.77 5.77
C ASN A 74 -11.48 4.74 4.63
N ILE A 75 -12.53 3.90 4.65
CA ILE A 75 -12.69 2.78 3.70
C ILE A 75 -12.88 3.26 2.25
N ASP A 76 -13.48 4.43 2.07
CA ASP A 76 -13.54 5.19 0.82
C ASP A 76 -12.13 5.43 0.25
N ARG A 77 -11.20 5.90 1.08
CA ARG A 77 -9.85 6.34 0.72
C ARG A 77 -8.77 5.31 1.08
N HIS A 78 -9.05 4.01 0.95
CA HIS A 78 -8.04 2.96 1.11
C HIS A 78 -7.10 2.86 -0.10
N ARG A 79 -5.83 2.47 0.10
CA ARG A 79 -4.80 2.54 -0.94
C ARG A 79 -5.09 1.69 -2.17
N TYR A 80 -4.81 2.26 -3.33
CA TYR A 80 -4.52 1.52 -4.56
C TYR A 80 -3.03 1.18 -4.61
N THR A 81 -2.66 -0.01 -5.06
CA THR A 81 -1.25 -0.47 -5.09
C THR A 81 -0.90 -1.03 -6.46
N LEU A 82 0.29 -0.75 -6.99
CA LEU A 82 0.72 -1.30 -8.29
C LEU A 82 1.21 -2.74 -8.11
N ALA A 83 0.51 -3.69 -8.74
CA ALA A 83 0.79 -5.13 -8.65
C ALA A 83 1.16 -5.73 -10.01
N ALA A 84 2.10 -6.67 -10.02
CA ALA A 84 2.61 -7.26 -11.26
C ALA A 84 1.54 -8.11 -11.95
N HIS A 85 1.13 -7.70 -13.17
CA HIS A 85 0.03 -8.34 -13.92
C HIS A 85 0.24 -9.85 -14.09
N ASN A 86 1.45 -10.26 -14.46
CA ASN A 86 1.81 -11.66 -14.70
C ASN A 86 1.80 -12.56 -13.45
N ILE A 87 1.77 -11.97 -12.24
CA ILE A 87 1.71 -12.71 -10.97
C ILE A 87 0.27 -12.68 -10.44
N CYS A 88 -0.25 -11.48 -10.19
CA CYS A 88 -1.53 -11.26 -9.51
C CYS A 88 -2.77 -11.42 -10.40
N PHE A 89 -2.64 -11.39 -11.72
CA PHE A 89 -3.78 -11.42 -12.66
C PHE A 89 -3.71 -12.61 -13.63
N SER A 90 -3.00 -13.66 -13.22
CA SER A 90 -2.74 -14.90 -13.97
C SER A 90 -3.92 -15.88 -14.04
N LYS A 91 -4.90 -15.75 -13.13
CA LYS A 91 -6.09 -16.62 -13.03
C LYS A 91 -7.30 -15.78 -12.62
N GLN A 92 -8.49 -16.12 -13.11
CA GLN A 92 -9.72 -15.33 -12.86
C GLN A 92 -9.98 -15.06 -11.36
N TRP A 93 -9.76 -16.05 -10.50
CA TRP A 93 -9.96 -15.90 -9.06
C TRP A 93 -8.86 -15.05 -8.38
N HIS A 94 -7.61 -15.10 -8.87
CA HIS A 94 -6.58 -14.15 -8.45
C HIS A 94 -7.00 -12.71 -8.83
N THR A 95 -7.41 -12.51 -10.09
CA THR A 95 -7.88 -11.22 -10.61
C THR A 95 -8.97 -10.60 -9.73
N THR A 96 -10.01 -11.37 -9.38
CA THR A 96 -11.07 -10.88 -8.49
C THR A 96 -10.55 -10.53 -7.10
N PHE A 97 -9.72 -11.38 -6.48
CA PHE A 97 -9.16 -11.13 -5.15
C PHE A 97 -8.29 -9.87 -5.11
N PHE A 98 -7.35 -9.73 -6.04
CA PHE A 98 -6.44 -8.59 -6.09
C PHE A 98 -7.18 -7.29 -6.49
N ALA A 99 -8.17 -7.35 -7.38
CA ALA A 99 -9.02 -6.19 -7.69
C ALA A 99 -9.83 -5.72 -6.46
N LEU A 100 -10.42 -6.63 -5.69
CA LEU A 100 -11.07 -6.30 -4.41
C LEU A 100 -10.11 -5.71 -3.38
N GLY A 101 -8.84 -6.15 -3.39
CA GLY A 101 -7.74 -5.57 -2.61
C GLY A 101 -7.22 -4.21 -3.10
N ARG A 102 -7.83 -3.61 -4.14
CA ARG A 102 -7.39 -2.38 -4.83
C ARG A 102 -6.00 -2.48 -5.46
N CYS A 103 -5.58 -3.68 -5.85
CA CYS A 103 -4.37 -3.86 -6.64
C CYS A 103 -4.64 -3.46 -8.10
N VAL A 104 -3.77 -2.64 -8.65
CA VAL A 104 -3.83 -2.08 -10.00
C VAL A 104 -2.78 -2.79 -10.86
N PRO A 105 -3.14 -3.38 -12.01
CA PRO A 105 -2.21 -4.16 -12.82
C PRO A 105 -1.13 -3.26 -13.46
N CYS A 106 0.13 -3.67 -13.31
CA CYS A 106 1.28 -3.06 -13.97
C CYS A 106 2.15 -4.13 -14.63
N VAL A 107 2.65 -3.87 -15.84
CA VAL A 107 3.50 -4.80 -16.60
C VAL A 107 4.96 -4.37 -16.50
N ARG A 108 5.82 -5.23 -15.95
CA ARG A 108 7.27 -4.99 -15.88
C ARG A 108 7.85 -4.88 -17.30
N GLY A 109 8.80 -3.96 -17.48
CA GLY A 109 9.50 -3.76 -18.75
C GLY A 109 8.74 -2.94 -19.81
N ARG A 110 7.47 -2.55 -19.58
CA ARG A 110 6.70 -1.71 -20.52
C ARG A 110 6.85 -0.19 -20.31
N GLY A 111 7.82 0.24 -19.50
CA GLY A 111 8.00 1.65 -19.13
C GLY A 111 6.97 2.16 -18.13
N VAL A 112 6.94 3.47 -17.90
CA VAL A 112 6.05 4.12 -16.92
C VAL A 112 4.66 4.46 -17.47
N TYR A 113 4.54 4.63 -18.79
CA TYR A 113 3.28 4.97 -19.47
C TYR A 113 2.42 3.72 -19.66
N GLN A 114 1.53 3.46 -18.70
CA GLN A 114 0.64 2.29 -18.68
C GLN A 114 -0.70 2.69 -18.05
N GLN A 115 -1.80 2.10 -18.52
CA GLN A 115 -3.15 2.37 -18.02
C GLN A 115 -3.29 2.24 -16.49
N GLY A 116 -2.54 1.31 -15.86
CA GLY A 116 -2.50 1.18 -14.41
C GLY A 116 -1.81 2.37 -13.69
N MET A 117 -0.79 2.97 -14.31
CA MET A 117 -0.19 4.20 -13.83
C MET A 117 -1.11 5.40 -14.04
N ASP A 118 -1.75 5.51 -15.20
CA ASP A 118 -2.70 6.58 -15.52
C ASP A 118 -3.88 6.56 -14.52
N PHE A 119 -4.45 5.38 -14.24
CA PHE A 119 -5.45 5.19 -13.19
C PHE A 119 -4.95 5.59 -11.80
N CYS A 120 -3.69 5.29 -11.44
CA CYS A 120 -3.13 5.75 -10.18
C CYS A 120 -3.01 7.29 -10.13
N VAL A 121 -2.66 7.94 -11.25
CA VAL A 121 -2.64 9.42 -11.36
C VAL A 121 -4.05 9.99 -11.22
N GLU A 122 -5.07 9.40 -11.86
CA GLU A 122 -6.48 9.78 -11.68
C GLU A 122 -6.90 9.70 -10.20
N LYS A 123 -6.59 8.60 -9.51
CA LYS A 123 -6.91 8.44 -8.09
C LYS A 123 -6.16 9.42 -7.20
N LEU A 124 -4.99 9.90 -7.59
CA LEU A 124 -4.30 10.99 -6.88
C LEU A 124 -4.95 12.36 -7.16
N ASN A 125 -5.41 12.62 -8.38
CA ASN A 125 -6.17 13.83 -8.69
C ASN A 125 -7.51 13.91 -7.93
N GLU A 126 -8.08 12.76 -7.54
CA GLU A 126 -9.25 12.64 -6.65
C GLU A 126 -8.91 12.78 -5.13
N ASN A 127 -7.71 13.26 -4.76
CA ASN A 127 -7.18 13.26 -3.40
C ASN A 127 -7.12 11.86 -2.74
N GLY A 128 -7.11 10.79 -3.52
CA GLY A 128 -7.04 9.40 -3.05
C GLY A 128 -5.69 9.03 -2.41
N TRP A 129 -5.46 7.73 -2.28
CA TRP A 129 -4.24 7.16 -1.74
C TRP A 129 -3.67 6.12 -2.70
N VAL A 130 -2.41 6.29 -3.11
CA VAL A 130 -1.64 5.30 -3.87
C VAL A 130 -0.43 4.85 -3.05
N HIS A 131 -0.20 3.54 -3.03
CA HIS A 131 1.00 2.91 -2.50
C HIS A 131 1.83 2.34 -3.66
N MET A 132 3.15 2.43 -3.55
CA MET A 132 4.08 1.89 -4.53
C MET A 132 5.30 1.22 -3.90
N PHE A 133 5.76 0.18 -4.58
CA PHE A 133 7.01 -0.54 -4.33
C PHE A 133 7.97 -0.24 -5.50
N PRO A 134 8.85 0.79 -5.41
CA PRO A 134 9.62 1.27 -6.57
C PRO A 134 10.60 0.24 -7.14
N GLU A 135 11.01 -0.74 -6.32
CA GLU A 135 11.82 -1.89 -6.73
C GLU A 135 11.17 -2.70 -7.87
N GLY A 136 9.84 -2.64 -7.99
CA GLY A 136 9.04 -3.37 -8.99
C GLY A 136 9.00 -4.88 -8.79
N ARG A 137 9.83 -5.44 -7.89
CA ARG A 137 9.96 -6.84 -7.52
C ARG A 137 10.12 -6.98 -6.01
N VAL A 138 9.94 -8.19 -5.49
CA VAL A 138 10.42 -8.57 -4.16
C VAL A 138 11.94 -8.67 -4.21
N THR A 139 12.63 -8.04 -3.27
CA THR A 139 14.07 -8.20 -3.04
C THR A 139 14.28 -8.63 -1.59
N GLU A 140 14.84 -9.82 -1.38
CA GLU A 140 15.10 -10.36 -0.04
C GLU A 140 16.27 -9.65 0.63
N ASP A 141 17.34 -9.35 -0.13
CA ASP A 141 18.55 -8.67 0.36
C ASP A 141 18.36 -7.15 0.58
N PRO A 142 18.89 -6.58 1.67
CA PRO A 142 18.98 -5.13 1.85
C PRO A 142 19.67 -4.43 0.67
N LEU A 143 19.10 -3.30 0.22
CA LEU A 143 19.72 -2.44 -0.79
C LEU A 143 20.70 -1.49 -0.09
N ARG A 144 21.77 -2.09 0.46
CA ARG A 144 22.68 -1.58 1.52
C ARG A 144 22.12 -1.70 2.93
#